data_AF-A0A7S4M2A4-F1
#
_entry.id   AF-A0A7S4M2A4-F1
#
_cell.length_a   1.000
_cell.length_b   1.000
_cell.length_c   1.000
_cell.angle_alpha   90.00
_cell.angle_beta   90.00
_cell.angle_gamma   90.00
#
_symmetry.space_group_name_H-M   'P 1'
#
loop_
_entity.id
_entity.type
_entity.pdbx_description
1 polymer ?
#
loop_
_entity_poly.entity_id
_entity_poly.type
_entity_poly.pdbx_seq_one_letter_code
_entity_poly.pdbx_strand_id
1 'polypeptide(L)'
;TNAVVCYQDNDNSGKCAHIGRSGTTLSAQTPVEFEDGNTQYVNVAAFDATNAVVCYMDTGDSNKGKCVHIGRSGTSLSMQTEVQFQSTGIPSYIVVAAFDSTNAVLCWQDYGDSKKGKAVHIGRSSTTLTLQAPVVFETGDTRGISAAAFDADNAYVGYEDEDDSGKGKGVLIRRVTDSSSSSSSAGDPHLTLAYGGKADFRGLHNTAFNFLSVPSLSVNVRTVARDFVRYATGGMKTRTLINGVYVQPLGQVVHGSFINAAYIRARSNMTGADILVAILAEQTRSFRLYHYNPSADALGEYINNTDVEFGDVSVMQVSGLRVRVRAAGWEIMVSHRSIRKLLANGAPTSKDDARAQFLDTSFRTLDRNAQLAAQYGRSTCGRIAPHGIVGQSFDGSKIAITGKLDKYTDAIHEYTTTAQAEGAIEGTIKDYIMSTPFSTAFKFTRFNAASPIAARNVSLLSGIKALTSGEKEESAGSIELHAAAVDEPAAALD
;
A
#
# COMPACT_ATOMS: atom_id res chain seq x y z
N THR A 1 8.25 12.71 36.84
CA THR A 1 9.22 12.96 37.93
C THR A 1 10.55 12.25 37.73
N ASN A 2 10.72 11.50 36.63
CA ASN A 2 11.96 10.77 36.33
C ASN A 2 12.35 11.09 34.89
N ALA A 3 13.65 11.19 34.63
CA ALA A 3 14.24 11.21 33.30
C ALA A 3 15.53 10.38 33.30
N VAL A 4 16.02 10.06 32.11
CA VAL A 4 17.36 9.51 31.89
C VAL A 4 18.08 10.46 30.97
N VAL A 5 19.33 10.79 31.31
CA VAL A 5 20.25 11.52 30.42
C VAL A 5 21.40 10.59 30.09
N CYS A 6 21.79 10.54 28.82
CA CYS A 6 22.96 9.80 28.36
C CYS A 6 23.90 10.76 27.64
N TYR A 7 25.20 10.59 27.86
CA TYR A 7 26.23 11.51 27.39
C TYR A 7 27.59 10.81 27.25
N GLN A 8 28.49 11.46 26.52
CA GLN A 8 29.91 11.15 26.50
C GLN A 8 30.59 11.87 27.67
N ASP A 9 31.36 11.16 28.50
CA ASP A 9 32.11 11.76 29.61
C ASP A 9 33.51 12.24 29.18
N ASN A 10 34.29 12.77 30.13
CA ASN A 10 35.61 13.34 29.86
C ASN A 10 36.63 12.28 29.40
N ASP A 11 36.41 11.02 29.73
CA ASP A 11 37.24 9.89 29.30
C ASP A 11 36.77 9.35 27.94
N ASN A 12 35.82 10.04 27.31
CA ASN A 12 35.13 9.71 26.06
C ASN A 12 34.20 8.49 26.14
N SER A 13 33.97 7.94 27.32
CA SER A 13 33.11 6.77 27.53
C SER A 13 31.63 7.18 27.55
N GLY A 14 30.74 6.22 27.24
CA GLY A 14 29.30 6.43 27.25
C GLY A 14 28.69 6.20 28.64
N LYS A 15 28.08 7.22 29.24
CA LYS A 15 27.39 7.13 30.54
C LYS A 15 25.92 7.53 30.44
N CYS A 16 25.07 6.93 31.27
CA CYS A 16 23.69 7.37 31.50
C CYS A 16 23.41 7.56 33.00
N ALA A 17 22.65 8.61 33.36
CA ALA A 17 22.25 8.90 34.73
C ALA A 17 20.72 9.03 34.85
N HIS A 18 20.16 8.51 35.95
CA HIS A 18 18.79 8.78 36.34
C HIS A 18 18.69 10.19 36.95
N ILE A 19 17.71 10.97 36.49
CA ILE A 19 17.38 12.28 37.03
C ILE A 19 16.02 12.20 37.71
N GLY A 20 16.00 12.42 39.03
CA GLY A 20 14.78 12.58 39.82
C GLY A 20 14.35 14.04 39.91
N ARG A 21 13.04 14.30 39.91
CA ARG A 21 12.47 15.62 40.22
C ARG A 21 11.65 15.58 41.50
N SER A 22 12.01 16.43 42.46
CA SER A 22 11.22 16.73 43.66
C SER A 22 10.89 18.22 43.69
N GLY A 23 9.60 18.56 43.56
CA GLY A 23 9.16 19.95 43.36
C GLY A 23 9.81 20.56 42.11
N THR A 24 10.61 21.60 42.30
CA THR A 24 11.39 22.30 41.26
C THR A 24 12.85 21.84 41.17
N THR A 25 13.30 20.94 42.05
CA THR A 25 14.70 20.49 42.12
C THR A 25 14.91 19.22 41.32
N LEU A 26 15.98 19.19 40.52
CA LEU A 26 16.48 18.01 39.82
C LEU A 26 17.69 17.43 40.55
N SER A 27 17.75 16.11 40.70
CA SER A 27 18.86 15.39 41.31
C SER A 27 19.34 14.27 40.41
N ALA A 28 20.62 14.28 40.06
CA ALA A 28 21.26 13.20 39.30
C ALA A 28 21.78 12.11 40.23
N GLN A 29 21.55 10.85 39.87
CA GLN A 29 22.18 9.69 40.50
C GLN A 29 23.56 9.42 39.89
N THR A 30 24.33 8.54 40.53
CA THR A 30 25.61 8.08 39.98
C THR A 30 25.40 7.51 38.57
N PRO A 31 26.14 7.99 37.56
CA PRO A 31 26.02 7.49 36.19
C PRO A 31 26.44 6.02 36.07
N VAL A 32 25.76 5.31 35.19
CA VAL A 32 26.05 3.91 34.80
C VAL A 32 26.63 3.92 33.39
N GLU A 33 27.70 3.18 33.18
CA GLU A 33 28.35 3.01 31.88
C GLU A 33 27.52 2.14 30.94
N PHE A 34 27.37 2.58 29.69
CA PHE A 34 26.82 1.78 28.60
C PHE A 34 27.86 1.43 27.52
N GLU A 35 28.98 2.16 27.49
CA GLU A 35 30.11 1.95 26.57
C GLU A 35 31.39 2.43 27.25
N ASP A 36 32.45 1.62 27.23
CA ASP A 36 33.78 1.96 27.77
C ASP A 36 34.65 2.63 26.68
N GLY A 37 34.36 2.35 25.41
CA GLY A 37 35.00 2.95 24.26
C GLY A 37 34.60 4.40 23.96
N ASN A 38 35.40 5.04 23.10
CA ASN A 38 35.16 6.41 22.65
C ASN A 38 33.81 6.53 21.92
N THR A 39 32.89 7.34 22.46
CA THR A 39 31.48 7.40 22.07
C THR A 39 31.08 8.78 21.57
N GLN A 40 30.39 8.87 20.43
CA GLN A 40 29.86 10.16 19.90
C GLN A 40 28.40 10.02 19.44
N TYR A 41 27.76 11.16 19.14
CA TYR A 41 26.36 11.24 18.69
C TYR A 41 25.38 10.48 19.59
N VAL A 42 25.50 10.66 20.90
CA VAL A 42 24.64 9.99 21.89
C VAL A 42 23.23 10.57 21.84
N ASN A 43 22.23 9.71 21.66
CA ASN A 43 20.82 10.09 21.73
C ASN A 43 20.02 9.05 22.52
N VAL A 44 19.06 9.49 23.34
CA VAL A 44 18.26 8.61 24.21
C VAL A 44 16.78 8.91 24.08
N ALA A 45 15.97 7.85 24.00
CA ALA A 45 14.51 7.93 24.01
C ALA A 45 13.92 6.98 25.04
N ALA A 46 12.94 7.45 25.80
CA ALA A 46 12.17 6.62 26.72
C ALA A 46 11.04 5.89 25.97
N PHE A 47 10.98 4.57 26.08
CA PHE A 47 9.81 3.79 25.65
C PHE A 47 8.66 3.96 26.64
N ASP A 48 8.97 3.88 27.93
CA ASP A 48 8.00 4.00 29.01
C ASP A 48 8.67 4.50 30.32
N ALA A 49 7.96 4.42 31.45
CA ALA A 49 8.45 4.90 32.75
C ALA A 49 9.66 4.12 33.32
N THR A 50 9.98 2.97 32.74
CA THR A 50 11.00 2.01 33.20
C THR A 50 11.96 1.56 32.10
N ASN A 51 11.69 1.86 30.83
CA ASN A 51 12.48 1.41 29.70
C ASN A 51 12.87 2.57 28.79
N ALA A 52 14.12 2.60 28.35
CA ALA A 52 14.64 3.55 27.37
C ALA A 52 15.64 2.86 26.42
N VAL A 53 15.98 3.52 25.33
CA VAL A 53 17.05 3.11 24.41
C VAL A 53 18.02 4.26 24.24
N VAL A 54 19.31 3.98 24.33
CA VAL A 54 20.38 4.88 23.92
C VAL A 54 20.97 4.37 22.62
N CYS A 55 21.19 5.25 21.65
CA CYS A 55 21.88 4.95 20.40
C CYS A 55 23.05 5.92 20.24
N TYR A 56 24.15 5.43 19.69
CA TYR A 56 25.43 6.15 19.62
C TYR A 56 26.32 5.62 18.50
N MET A 57 27.36 6.40 18.21
CA MET A 57 28.49 5.99 17.37
C MET A 57 29.64 5.56 18.27
N ASP A 58 30.04 4.29 18.15
CA ASP A 58 31.21 3.73 18.83
C ASP A 58 32.45 3.95 17.96
N THR A 59 33.17 5.03 18.23
CA THR A 59 34.41 5.35 17.53
C THR A 59 35.57 4.47 17.98
N GLY A 60 35.48 3.85 19.17
CA GLY A 60 36.41 2.83 19.64
C GLY A 60 36.33 1.54 18.81
N ASP A 61 35.14 1.21 18.31
CA ASP A 61 34.88 0.08 17.42
C ASP A 61 34.65 0.54 15.96
N SER A 62 35.60 1.29 15.42
CA SER A 62 35.62 1.68 13.98
C SER A 62 34.41 2.48 13.50
N ASN A 63 33.84 3.34 14.35
CA ASN A 63 32.67 4.18 14.09
C ASN A 63 31.37 3.40 13.83
N LYS A 64 31.23 2.20 14.40
CA LYS A 64 29.98 1.44 14.25
C LYS A 64 28.83 2.12 14.98
N GLY A 65 27.64 1.97 14.42
CA GLY A 65 26.41 2.42 15.03
C GLY A 65 25.84 1.37 15.98
N LYS A 66 25.66 1.71 17.24
CA LYS A 66 25.17 0.82 18.29
C LYS A 66 23.98 1.41 19.06
N CYS A 67 23.14 0.54 19.62
CA CYS A 67 22.11 0.90 20.57
C CYS A 67 22.07 -0.07 21.76
N VAL A 68 21.70 0.43 22.93
CA VAL A 68 21.60 -0.32 24.18
C VAL A 68 20.23 -0.06 24.82
N HIS A 69 19.55 -1.13 25.25
CA HIS A 69 18.33 -1.02 26.06
C HIS A 69 18.70 -0.71 27.51
N ILE A 70 18.04 0.29 28.06
CA ILE A 70 18.17 0.75 29.44
C ILE A 70 16.93 0.34 30.22
N GLY A 71 17.13 -0.48 31.26
CA GLY A 71 16.12 -0.77 32.26
C GLY A 71 16.25 0.14 33.48
N ARG A 72 15.13 0.48 34.12
CA ARG A 72 15.11 1.20 35.41
C ARG A 72 14.30 0.45 36.46
N SER A 73 14.94 0.21 37.60
CA SER A 73 14.28 -0.27 38.82
C SER A 73 14.54 0.74 39.95
N GLY A 74 13.49 1.47 40.36
CA GLY A 74 13.63 2.59 41.28
C GLY A 74 14.53 3.70 40.70
N THR A 75 15.67 3.97 41.36
CA THR A 75 16.69 4.94 40.91
C THR A 75 17.86 4.29 40.17
N SER A 76 17.92 2.94 40.12
CA SER A 76 19.00 2.20 39.48
C SER A 76 18.71 1.98 38.00
N LEU A 77 19.75 2.17 37.17
CA LEU A 77 19.73 1.85 35.74
C LEU A 77 20.48 0.54 35.48
N SER A 78 20.03 -0.23 34.48
CA SER A 78 20.71 -1.42 33.97
C SER A 78 20.86 -1.35 32.45
N MET A 79 22.04 -1.71 31.95
CA MET A 79 22.35 -1.77 30.52
C MET A 79 22.24 -3.20 30.03
N GLN A 80 21.47 -3.41 28.96
CA GLN A 80 21.35 -4.71 28.29
C GLN A 80 22.37 -4.85 27.15
N THR A 81 22.35 -5.99 26.45
CA THR A 81 23.25 -6.26 25.32
C THR A 81 23.08 -5.23 24.20
N GLU A 82 24.21 -4.79 23.65
CA GLU A 82 24.27 -3.92 22.49
C GLU A 82 23.67 -4.57 21.23
N VAL A 83 23.00 -3.77 20.42
CA VAL A 83 22.62 -4.13 19.05
C VAL A 83 23.26 -3.15 18.08
N GLN A 84 23.76 -3.67 16.96
CA GLN A 84 24.47 -2.88 15.96
C GLN A 84 23.53 -2.54 14.81
N PHE A 85 23.28 -1.25 14.56
CA PHE A 85 22.45 -0.79 13.44
C PHE A 85 23.26 -0.45 12.19
N GLN A 86 24.57 -0.19 12.35
CA GLN A 86 25.46 0.07 11.24
C GLN A 86 26.81 -0.62 11.45
N SER A 87 27.15 -1.55 10.54
CA SER A 87 28.38 -2.35 10.59
C SER A 87 29.58 -1.71 9.89
N THR A 88 29.32 -0.80 8.95
CA THR A 88 30.33 -0.16 8.09
C THR A 88 29.90 1.26 7.77
N GLY A 89 30.84 2.19 7.68
CA GLY A 89 30.53 3.63 7.49
C GLY A 89 30.36 4.37 8.82
N ILE A 90 30.15 5.68 8.74
CA ILE A 90 30.10 6.58 9.91
C ILE A 90 28.65 7.06 10.08
N PRO A 91 27.93 6.63 11.14
CA PRO A 91 26.61 7.15 11.48
C PRO A 91 26.72 8.48 12.23
N SER A 92 26.40 9.58 11.56
CA SER A 92 26.35 10.92 12.16
C SER A 92 24.90 11.38 12.38
N TYR A 93 24.69 12.42 13.20
CA TYR A 93 23.35 12.98 13.47
C TYR A 93 22.32 11.93 13.92
N ILE A 94 22.74 11.05 14.84
CA ILE A 94 21.90 9.97 15.37
C ILE A 94 20.76 10.55 16.21
N VAL A 95 19.54 10.12 15.90
CA VAL A 95 18.34 10.46 16.68
C VAL A 95 17.44 9.25 16.83
N VAL A 96 16.99 9.00 18.06
CA VAL A 96 15.99 7.98 18.35
C VAL A 96 14.72 8.63 18.90
N ALA A 97 13.55 8.15 18.46
CA ALA A 97 12.26 8.57 18.98
C ALA A 97 11.37 7.35 19.21
N ALA A 98 10.84 7.20 20.42
CA ALA A 98 9.92 6.11 20.78
C ALA A 98 8.50 6.44 20.34
N PHE A 99 7.87 5.52 19.60
CA PHE A 99 6.44 5.59 19.25
C PHE A 99 5.55 5.18 20.43
N ASP A 100 5.94 4.10 21.11
CA ASP A 100 5.20 3.49 22.21
C ASP A 100 6.14 2.75 23.17
N SER A 101 5.59 1.96 24.11
CA SER A 101 6.35 1.23 25.14
C SER A 101 7.29 0.13 24.61
N THR A 102 7.20 -0.20 23.32
CA THR A 102 7.93 -1.31 22.68
C THR A 102 8.56 -0.95 21.34
N ASN A 103 8.27 0.23 20.78
CA ASN A 103 8.66 0.58 19.41
C ASN A 103 9.27 1.97 19.33
N ALA A 104 10.34 2.08 18.55
CA ALA A 104 11.02 3.34 18.26
C ALA A 104 11.49 3.39 16.80
N VAL A 105 11.78 4.59 16.34
CA VAL A 105 12.51 4.85 15.10
C VAL A 105 13.87 5.43 15.44
N LEU A 106 14.90 4.91 14.79
CA LEU A 106 16.26 5.45 14.80
C LEU A 106 16.55 6.04 13.42
N CYS A 107 17.02 7.27 13.38
CA CYS A 107 17.43 7.99 12.17
C CYS A 107 18.89 8.43 12.28
N TRP A 108 19.61 8.42 11.17
CA TRP A 108 21.00 8.88 11.11
C TRP A 108 21.39 9.27 9.69
N GLN A 109 22.49 10.00 9.58
CA GLN A 109 23.21 10.24 8.33
C GLN A 109 24.22 9.12 8.12
N ASP A 110 24.16 8.45 6.96
CA ASP A 110 25.10 7.40 6.59
C ASP A 110 26.21 7.93 5.70
N TYR A 111 27.35 8.30 6.30
CA TYR A 111 28.50 8.83 5.56
C TYR A 111 29.04 7.82 4.53
N GLY A 112 28.92 6.52 4.80
CA GLY A 112 29.39 5.46 3.91
C GLY A 112 28.54 5.30 2.65
N ASP A 113 27.27 5.70 2.71
CA ASP A 113 26.33 5.71 1.58
C ASP A 113 26.03 7.14 1.12
N SER A 114 27.09 7.89 0.79
CA SER A 114 27.00 9.25 0.26
C SER A 114 26.22 10.23 1.15
N LYS A 115 26.30 10.06 2.47
CA LYS A 115 25.68 10.92 3.49
C LYS A 115 24.15 10.96 3.45
N LYS A 116 23.53 9.89 2.94
CA LYS A 116 22.07 9.74 2.90
C LYS A 116 21.44 9.69 4.28
N GLY A 117 20.21 10.17 4.38
CA GLY A 117 19.36 9.96 5.54
C GLY A 117 18.83 8.52 5.59
N LYS A 118 19.16 7.80 6.66
CA LYS A 118 18.71 6.43 6.92
C LYS A 118 17.82 6.38 8.15
N ALA A 119 16.84 5.47 8.13
CA ALA A 119 16.03 5.16 9.29
C ALA A 119 15.88 3.64 9.48
N VAL A 120 15.70 3.22 10.72
CA VAL A 120 15.43 1.82 11.08
C VAL A 120 14.42 1.75 12.21
N HIS A 121 13.56 0.74 12.16
CA HIS A 121 12.67 0.41 13.27
C HIS A 121 13.43 -0.35 14.36
N ILE A 122 13.25 0.09 15.60
CA ILE A 122 13.69 -0.61 16.81
C ILE A 122 12.45 -1.20 17.48
N GLY A 123 12.42 -2.52 17.56
CA GLY A 123 11.50 -3.28 18.41
C GLY A 123 12.15 -3.63 19.74
N ARG A 124 11.39 -3.61 20.82
CA ARG A 124 11.85 -3.96 22.17
C ARG A 124 11.00 -5.09 22.75
N SER A 125 11.66 -6.14 23.23
CA SER A 125 11.08 -7.17 24.09
C SER A 125 11.29 -6.85 25.58
N SER A 126 11.11 -7.79 26.52
CA SER A 126 11.43 -7.53 27.93
C SER A 126 12.90 -7.18 28.18
N THR A 127 13.83 -7.71 27.37
CA THR A 127 15.28 -7.60 27.63
C THR A 127 16.13 -7.38 26.37
N THR A 128 15.54 -7.38 25.18
CA THR A 128 16.29 -7.30 23.93
C THR A 128 15.74 -6.24 22.98
N LEU A 129 16.63 -5.66 22.19
CA LEU A 129 16.29 -4.85 21.03
C LEU A 129 16.37 -5.71 19.76
N THR A 130 15.52 -5.41 18.80
CA THR A 130 15.51 -5.98 17.46
C THR A 130 15.51 -4.86 16.45
N LEU A 131 16.30 -5.00 15.39
CA LEU A 131 16.39 -4.03 14.30
C LEU A 131 15.80 -4.63 13.02
N GLN A 132 15.05 -3.81 12.28
CA GLN A 132 14.65 -4.14 10.91
C GLN A 132 15.74 -3.76 9.90
N ALA A 133 15.50 -4.00 8.61
CA ALA A 133 16.37 -3.50 7.56
C ALA A 133 16.29 -1.96 7.50
N PRO A 134 17.43 -1.24 7.43
CA PRO A 134 17.44 0.20 7.23
C PRO A 134 16.78 0.62 5.92
N VAL A 135 16.08 1.75 5.94
CA VAL A 135 15.49 2.41 4.76
C VAL A 135 16.15 3.77 4.54
N VAL A 136 16.18 4.23 3.29
CA VAL A 136 16.62 5.58 2.93
C VAL A 136 15.40 6.51 2.98
N PHE A 137 15.45 7.56 3.80
CA PHE A 137 14.41 8.60 3.82
C PHE A 137 14.80 9.85 3.02
N GLU A 138 16.11 10.08 2.82
CA GLU A 138 16.65 11.15 1.98
C GLU A 138 17.86 10.63 1.20
N THR A 139 17.90 10.95 -0.08
CA THR A 139 18.94 10.52 -1.01
C THR A 139 20.15 11.45 -1.09
N GLY A 140 20.02 12.69 -0.61
CA GLY A 140 21.10 13.69 -0.56
C GLY A 140 21.86 13.77 0.77
N ASP A 141 22.87 14.64 0.85
CA ASP A 141 23.65 14.91 2.07
C ASP A 141 22.73 15.49 3.16
N THR A 142 22.41 14.62 4.14
CA THR A 142 21.39 14.86 5.16
C THR A 142 22.01 15.23 6.51
N ARG A 143 21.76 16.43 7.03
CA ARG A 143 22.33 16.91 8.30
C ARG A 143 21.26 17.33 9.30
N GLY A 144 21.67 17.68 10.52
CA GLY A 144 20.79 18.32 11.49
C GLY A 144 19.51 17.55 11.79
N ILE A 145 19.59 16.22 11.85
CA ILE A 145 18.42 15.34 12.00
C ILE A 145 17.77 15.58 13.37
N SER A 146 16.45 15.62 13.39
CA SER A 146 15.60 15.65 14.59
C SER A 146 14.39 14.77 14.33
N ALA A 147 13.90 14.06 15.35
CA ALA A 147 12.74 13.18 15.20
C ALA A 147 11.82 13.31 16.42
N ALA A 148 10.51 13.35 16.16
CA ALA A 148 9.49 13.36 17.20
C ALA A 148 8.35 12.42 16.79
N ALA A 149 8.11 11.40 17.61
CA ALA A 149 6.89 10.61 17.53
C ALA A 149 5.73 11.41 18.12
N PHE A 150 4.58 11.38 17.45
CA PHE A 150 3.36 12.06 17.93
C PHE A 150 2.19 11.11 18.15
N ASP A 151 2.29 9.86 17.69
CA ASP A 151 1.43 8.75 18.08
C ASP A 151 2.17 7.40 17.99
N ALA A 152 1.47 6.30 18.25
CA ALA A 152 2.02 4.95 18.30
C ALA A 152 2.55 4.43 16.94
N ASP A 153 2.23 5.09 15.84
CA ASP A 153 2.63 4.67 14.51
C ASP A 153 3.39 5.74 13.72
N ASN A 154 3.40 7.01 14.13
CA ASN A 154 3.87 8.11 13.29
C ASN A 154 4.91 8.98 14.01
N ALA A 155 5.99 9.27 13.29
CA ALA A 155 7.06 10.19 13.71
C ALA A 155 7.41 11.15 12.58
N TYR A 156 7.58 12.41 12.92
CA TYR A 156 8.09 13.42 11.99
C TYR A 156 9.61 13.54 12.17
N VAL A 157 10.34 13.48 11.06
CA VAL A 157 11.79 13.67 11.02
C VAL A 157 12.06 14.98 10.30
N GLY A 158 12.66 15.95 10.98
CA GLY A 158 13.18 17.18 10.38
C GLY A 158 14.68 17.06 10.14
N TYR A 159 15.18 17.55 9.00
CA TYR A 159 16.59 17.49 8.63
C TYR A 159 16.98 18.65 7.71
N GLU A 160 18.26 18.88 7.57
CA GLU A 160 18.86 19.80 6.60
C GLU A 160 19.30 19.03 5.35
N ASP A 161 18.91 19.50 4.17
CA ASP A 161 19.31 18.94 2.88
C ASP A 161 20.34 19.84 2.20
N GLU A 162 21.59 19.40 2.21
CA GLU A 162 22.72 20.12 1.64
C GLU A 162 22.70 20.10 0.10
N ASP A 163 22.09 19.09 -0.52
CA ASP A 163 21.91 19.04 -1.98
C ASP A 163 20.85 20.07 -2.44
N ASP A 164 20.03 20.57 -1.52
CA ASP A 164 19.10 21.69 -1.69
C ASP A 164 19.53 22.94 -0.91
N SER A 165 20.85 23.21 -0.89
CA SER A 165 21.44 24.43 -0.31
C SER A 165 21.17 24.62 1.20
N GLY A 166 21.12 23.52 1.96
CA GLY A 166 20.96 23.54 3.41
C GLY A 166 19.53 23.88 3.86
N LYS A 167 18.52 23.65 3.03
CA LYS A 167 17.12 23.89 3.43
C LYS A 167 16.66 22.85 4.44
N GLY A 168 15.93 23.32 5.46
CA GLY A 168 15.18 22.45 6.35
C GLY A 168 14.06 21.73 5.60
N LYS A 169 14.07 20.40 5.67
CA LYS A 169 13.05 19.50 5.13
C LYS A 169 12.52 18.62 6.24
N GLY A 170 11.45 17.90 5.95
CA GLY A 170 11.04 16.83 6.83
C GLY A 170 10.19 15.79 6.16
N VAL A 171 10.18 14.61 6.77
CA VAL A 171 9.53 13.42 6.28
C VAL A 171 8.75 12.77 7.41
N LEU A 172 7.56 12.27 7.09
CA LEU A 172 6.79 11.44 7.99
C LEU A 172 7.27 10.00 7.89
N ILE A 173 7.77 9.43 8.98
CA ILE A 173 8.05 8.00 9.10
C ILE A 173 6.87 7.35 9.81
N ARG A 174 6.28 6.35 9.13
CA ARG A 174 5.16 5.57 9.65
C ARG A 174 5.55 4.12 9.89
N ARG A 175 5.31 3.64 11.11
CA ARG A 175 5.27 2.22 11.47
C ARG A 175 4.05 1.59 10.82
N VAL A 176 4.26 0.57 10.00
CA VAL A 176 3.17 -0.17 9.33
C VAL A 176 2.83 -1.38 10.19
N THR A 177 1.83 -1.26 11.06
CA THR A 177 1.32 -2.34 11.93
C THR A 177 0.26 -3.21 11.27
N ASP A 178 -0.38 -2.71 10.21
CA ASP A 178 -1.27 -3.48 9.36
C ASP A 178 -1.30 -2.81 7.99
N SER A 179 -1.35 -3.60 6.91
CA SER A 179 -1.40 -3.07 5.54
C SER A 179 -2.80 -2.55 5.19
N SER A 180 -3.31 -1.59 5.96
CA SER A 180 -4.29 -0.64 5.45
C SER A 180 -3.51 0.54 4.86
N SER A 181 -3.26 0.45 3.56
CA SER A 181 -2.70 1.55 2.80
C SER A 181 -3.67 2.72 2.80
N SER A 182 -3.45 3.73 3.64
CA SER A 182 -3.94 5.08 3.37
C SER A 182 -2.85 5.87 2.63
N SER A 183 -2.69 5.57 1.34
CA SER A 183 -2.10 6.53 0.40
C SER A 183 -3.25 7.29 -0.25
N SER A 184 -3.31 8.61 -0.05
CA SER A 184 -4.33 9.45 -0.66
C SER A 184 -4.05 9.70 -2.13
N SER A 185 -4.75 8.99 -3.01
CA SER A 185 -4.89 9.35 -4.42
C SER A 185 -6.32 9.01 -4.85
N ALA A 186 -7.13 10.05 -5.06
CA ALA A 186 -8.40 9.91 -5.73
C ALA A 186 -8.15 10.10 -7.22
N GLY A 187 -8.25 9.01 -7.98
CA GLY A 187 -8.26 9.03 -9.43
C GLY A 187 -7.49 7.90 -10.09
N ASP A 188 -8.11 7.34 -11.13
CA ASP A 188 -7.72 6.22 -12.01
C ASP A 188 -7.38 4.87 -11.36
N PRO A 189 -7.61 3.73 -12.08
CA PRO A 189 -7.58 2.42 -11.42
C PRO A 189 -6.21 2.11 -10.80
N HIS A 190 -6.11 2.27 -9.48
CA HIS A 190 -4.94 1.82 -8.74
C HIS A 190 -5.00 0.30 -8.60
N LEU A 191 -3.99 -0.38 -9.13
CA LEU A 191 -3.84 -1.81 -9.00
C LEU A 191 -3.14 -2.14 -7.69
N THR A 192 -3.75 -3.03 -6.94
CA THR A 192 -3.04 -3.83 -5.94
C THR A 192 -2.76 -5.18 -6.58
N LEU A 193 -1.49 -5.54 -6.68
CA LEU A 193 -1.04 -6.82 -7.21
C LEU A 193 -0.89 -7.83 -6.08
N ALA A 194 -0.88 -9.12 -6.43
CA ALA A 194 -0.61 -10.17 -5.47
C ALA A 194 0.70 -9.88 -4.73
N TYR A 195 0.73 -10.25 -3.45
CA TYR A 195 1.85 -9.98 -2.55
C TYR A 195 2.05 -8.47 -2.23
N GLY A 196 1.12 -7.60 -2.63
CA GLY A 196 1.08 -6.19 -2.21
C GLY A 196 1.89 -5.23 -3.08
N GLY A 197 2.31 -5.66 -4.27
CA GLY A 197 2.81 -4.74 -5.30
C GLY A 197 1.74 -3.73 -5.71
N LYS A 198 2.13 -2.55 -6.18
CA LYS A 198 1.20 -1.51 -6.64
C LYS A 198 1.53 -1.01 -8.03
N ALA A 199 0.52 -0.63 -8.81
CA ALA A 199 0.76 0.06 -10.07
C ALA A 199 -0.49 0.85 -10.45
N ASP A 200 -0.35 1.95 -11.17
CA ASP A 200 -1.50 2.73 -11.62
C ASP A 200 -1.84 2.37 -13.07
N PHE A 201 -3.12 2.25 -13.38
CA PHE A 201 -3.59 1.77 -14.67
C PHE A 201 -4.72 2.65 -15.21
N ARG A 202 -4.36 3.62 -16.04
CA ARG A 202 -5.32 4.45 -16.77
C ARG A 202 -6.11 3.66 -17.82
N GLY A 203 -5.49 2.72 -18.52
CA GLY A 203 -6.09 2.08 -19.69
C GLY A 203 -6.38 3.05 -20.83
N LEU A 204 -7.32 2.68 -21.72
CA LEU A 204 -7.75 3.45 -22.88
C LEU A 204 -9.27 3.64 -22.86
N HIS A 205 -9.76 4.75 -23.42
CA HIS A 205 -11.18 5.04 -23.42
C HIS A 205 -11.97 3.96 -24.18
N ASN A 206 -13.04 3.46 -23.55
CA ASN A 206 -13.96 2.46 -24.09
C ASN A 206 -13.27 1.18 -24.59
N THR A 207 -12.16 0.80 -23.94
CA THR A 207 -11.33 -0.35 -24.34
C THR A 207 -11.40 -1.43 -23.27
N ALA A 208 -11.58 -2.68 -23.68
CA ALA A 208 -11.57 -3.84 -22.80
C ALA A 208 -10.15 -4.41 -22.67
N PHE A 209 -9.74 -4.73 -21.45
CA PHE A 209 -8.44 -5.31 -21.12
C PHE A 209 -8.61 -6.58 -20.31
N ASN A 210 -7.78 -7.60 -20.57
CA ASN A 210 -7.76 -8.80 -19.74
C ASN A 210 -7.07 -8.54 -18.39
N PHE A 211 -7.80 -8.74 -17.30
CA PHE A 211 -7.29 -8.62 -15.93
C PHE A 211 -6.85 -9.97 -15.36
N LEU A 212 -7.62 -11.03 -15.63
CA LEU A 212 -7.30 -12.40 -15.24
C LEU A 212 -7.58 -13.35 -16.41
N SER A 213 -6.62 -14.23 -16.70
CA SER A 213 -6.77 -15.37 -17.59
C SER A 213 -6.15 -16.60 -16.95
N VAL A 214 -6.98 -17.61 -16.74
CA VAL A 214 -6.63 -18.95 -16.27
C VAL A 214 -7.42 -19.97 -17.09
N PRO A 215 -7.09 -21.28 -17.05
CA PRO A 215 -7.93 -22.29 -17.71
C PRO A 215 -9.39 -22.16 -17.27
N SER A 216 -10.30 -22.18 -18.26
CA SER A 216 -11.75 -22.07 -18.05
C SER A 216 -12.27 -20.76 -17.45
N LEU A 217 -11.43 -19.74 -17.22
CA LEU A 217 -11.90 -18.45 -16.71
C LEU A 217 -11.12 -17.27 -17.28
N SER A 218 -11.85 -16.29 -17.81
CA SER A 218 -11.30 -15.03 -18.31
C SER A 218 -12.11 -13.87 -17.75
N VAL A 219 -11.43 -12.88 -17.19
CA VAL A 219 -12.03 -11.65 -16.68
C VAL A 219 -11.44 -10.47 -17.40
N ASN A 220 -12.29 -9.76 -18.14
CA ASN A 220 -11.95 -8.55 -18.86
C ASN A 220 -12.63 -7.37 -18.18
N VAL A 221 -11.99 -6.21 -18.17
CA VAL A 221 -12.58 -4.96 -17.66
C VAL A 221 -12.52 -3.90 -18.74
N ARG A 222 -13.53 -3.03 -18.80
CA ARG A 222 -13.53 -1.89 -19.72
C ARG A 222 -13.28 -0.60 -18.95
N THR A 223 -12.29 0.14 -19.40
CA THR A 223 -11.98 1.47 -18.89
C THR A 223 -12.65 2.55 -19.74
N VAL A 224 -13.07 3.63 -19.11
CA VAL A 224 -13.59 4.83 -19.79
C VAL A 224 -12.92 6.07 -19.22
N ALA A 225 -12.46 6.95 -20.10
CA ALA A 225 -11.96 8.27 -19.69
C ALA A 225 -13.07 9.05 -18.98
N ARG A 226 -12.69 9.70 -17.86
CA ARG A 226 -13.58 10.50 -17.01
C ARG A 226 -12.81 11.63 -16.35
N ASP A 227 -13.50 12.75 -16.19
CA ASP A 227 -13.00 13.91 -15.48
C ASP A 227 -13.71 14.01 -14.13
N PHE A 228 -12.95 14.31 -13.07
CA PHE A 228 -13.50 14.42 -11.73
C PHE A 228 -12.61 15.31 -10.86
N VAL A 229 -13.15 15.71 -9.71
CA VAL A 229 -12.41 16.56 -8.77
C VAL A 229 -11.81 15.73 -7.64
N ARG A 230 -10.49 15.79 -7.50
CA ARG A 230 -9.71 15.31 -6.35
C ARG A 230 -9.54 16.44 -5.35
N TYR A 231 -9.75 16.16 -4.07
CA TYR A 231 -9.46 17.10 -2.99
C TYR A 231 -8.24 16.60 -2.22
N ALA A 232 -7.40 17.52 -1.76
CA ALA A 232 -6.30 17.19 -0.86
C ALA A 232 -6.81 16.45 0.39
N THR A 233 -5.96 15.62 0.99
CA THR A 233 -6.29 14.82 2.17
C THR A 233 -6.79 15.73 3.31
N GLY A 234 -8.06 15.58 3.71
CA GLY A 234 -8.73 16.44 4.69
C GLY A 234 -9.61 17.56 4.10
N GLY A 235 -9.61 17.72 2.78
CA GLY A 235 -10.14 18.87 2.03
C GLY A 235 -11.65 18.94 1.80
N MET A 236 -12.48 18.52 2.76
CA MET A 236 -13.91 18.91 2.78
C MET A 236 -14.23 19.94 3.87
N LYS A 237 -13.30 20.26 4.78
CA LYS A 237 -13.65 20.89 6.07
C LYS A 237 -13.13 22.30 6.32
N THR A 238 -12.16 22.82 5.58
CA THR A 238 -11.62 24.17 5.83
C THR A 238 -12.05 25.14 4.73
N ARG A 239 -13.18 25.83 4.95
CA ARG A 239 -13.43 27.10 4.27
C ARG A 239 -12.51 28.14 4.90
N THR A 240 -11.57 28.68 4.13
CA THR A 240 -10.72 29.78 4.60
C THR A 240 -11.47 31.09 4.38
N LEU A 241 -11.61 31.90 5.42
CA LEU A 241 -12.16 33.24 5.28
C LEU A 241 -11.05 34.19 4.82
N ILE A 242 -11.15 34.74 3.61
CA ILE A 242 -10.26 35.78 3.11
C ILE A 242 -11.12 37.00 2.80
N ASN A 243 -10.89 38.12 3.48
CA ASN A 243 -11.63 39.38 3.29
C ASN A 243 -13.17 39.22 3.36
N GLY A 244 -13.67 38.39 4.28
CA GLY A 244 -15.11 38.14 4.45
C GLY A 244 -15.73 37.18 3.42
N VAL A 245 -14.92 36.62 2.51
CA VAL A 245 -15.35 35.63 1.52
C VAL A 245 -14.84 34.25 1.93
N TYR A 246 -15.74 33.27 2.00
CA TYR A 246 -15.35 31.87 2.19
C TYR A 246 -14.73 31.34 0.89
N VAL A 247 -13.43 31.06 0.92
CA VAL A 247 -12.70 30.41 -0.17
C VAL A 247 -12.58 28.92 0.15
N GLN A 248 -13.13 28.07 -0.71
CA GLN A 248 -12.88 26.62 -0.66
C GLN A 248 -11.58 26.34 -1.40
N PRO A 249 -10.72 25.42 -0.92
CA PRO A 249 -9.58 24.96 -1.72
C PRO A 249 -10.12 24.45 -3.05
N LEU A 250 -9.58 25.00 -4.15
CA LEU A 250 -9.89 24.55 -5.49
C LEU A 250 -9.47 23.08 -5.58
N GLY A 251 -10.44 22.17 -5.60
CA GLY A 251 -10.13 20.77 -5.86
C GLY A 251 -9.39 20.65 -7.20
N GLN A 252 -8.45 19.72 -7.28
CA GLN A 252 -7.71 19.42 -8.50
C GLN A 252 -8.64 18.70 -9.47
N VAL A 253 -8.83 19.25 -10.66
CA VAL A 253 -9.46 18.53 -11.78
C VAL A 253 -8.52 17.42 -12.21
N VAL A 254 -9.01 16.19 -12.29
CA VAL A 254 -8.25 15.04 -12.75
C VAL A 254 -8.91 14.49 -14.00
N HIS A 255 -8.15 14.47 -15.10
CA HIS A 255 -8.47 13.71 -16.30
C HIS A 255 -7.94 12.31 -16.11
N GLY A 256 -8.79 11.41 -15.62
CA GLY A 256 -8.46 10.02 -15.34
C GLY A 256 -9.24 9.05 -16.23
N SER A 257 -9.42 7.85 -15.70
CA SER A 257 -10.36 6.87 -16.22
C SER A 257 -10.97 6.10 -15.05
N PHE A 258 -11.99 5.30 -15.32
CA PHE A 258 -12.49 4.32 -14.36
C PHE A 258 -12.87 3.04 -15.09
N ILE A 259 -12.93 1.93 -14.35
CA ILE A 259 -13.56 0.71 -14.83
C ILE A 259 -15.07 0.90 -14.79
N ASN A 260 -15.75 0.78 -15.93
CA ASN A 260 -17.21 0.89 -16.01
C ASN A 260 -17.92 -0.43 -16.31
N ALA A 261 -17.18 -1.49 -16.62
CA ALA A 261 -17.73 -2.81 -16.84
C ALA A 261 -16.70 -3.90 -16.56
N ALA A 262 -17.17 -5.02 -16.01
CA ALA A 262 -16.43 -6.28 -15.93
C ALA A 262 -17.19 -7.33 -16.75
N TYR A 263 -16.47 -8.03 -17.62
CA TYR A 263 -16.96 -9.07 -18.51
C TYR A 263 -16.26 -10.38 -18.18
N ILE A 264 -17.02 -11.36 -17.72
CA ILE A 264 -16.49 -12.61 -17.22
C ILE A 264 -16.99 -13.73 -18.13
N ARG A 265 -16.06 -14.52 -18.66
CA ARG A 265 -16.35 -15.78 -19.34
C ARG A 265 -15.81 -16.91 -18.47
N ALA A 266 -16.71 -17.75 -17.99
CA ALA A 266 -16.39 -18.92 -17.20
C ALA A 266 -16.92 -20.18 -17.91
N ARG A 267 -16.05 -21.18 -18.09
CA ARG A 267 -16.43 -22.50 -18.57
C ARG A 267 -16.62 -23.43 -17.38
N SER A 268 -17.78 -24.04 -17.28
CA SER A 268 -18.01 -25.08 -16.27
C SER A 268 -17.24 -26.34 -16.66
N ASN A 269 -16.44 -26.89 -15.75
CA ASN A 269 -15.76 -28.17 -16.00
C ASN A 269 -16.73 -29.35 -15.91
N MET A 270 -17.90 -29.17 -15.27
CA MET A 270 -18.93 -30.20 -15.15
C MET A 270 -19.74 -30.37 -16.44
N THR A 271 -20.06 -29.26 -17.12
CA THR A 271 -20.95 -29.28 -18.31
C THR A 271 -20.22 -28.98 -19.62
N GLY A 272 -19.03 -28.39 -19.55
CA GLY A 272 -18.30 -27.89 -20.72
C GLY A 272 -18.88 -26.59 -21.33
N ALA A 273 -19.99 -26.09 -20.81
CA ALA A 273 -20.65 -24.89 -21.32
C ALA A 273 -20.01 -23.61 -20.75
N ASP A 274 -20.05 -22.55 -21.56
CA ASP A 274 -19.57 -21.22 -21.17
C ASP A 274 -20.73 -20.37 -20.66
N ILE A 275 -20.48 -19.66 -19.56
CA ILE A 275 -21.32 -18.58 -19.06
C ILE A 275 -20.63 -17.26 -19.31
N LEU A 276 -21.39 -16.29 -19.81
CA LEU A 276 -20.95 -14.93 -20.05
C LEU A 276 -21.71 -13.98 -19.13
N VAL A 277 -20.98 -13.26 -18.28
CA VAL A 277 -21.52 -12.33 -17.29
C VAL A 277 -20.99 -10.92 -17.56
N ALA A 278 -21.88 -9.95 -17.73
CA ALA A 278 -21.52 -8.54 -17.69
C ALA A 278 -22.02 -7.89 -16.40
N ILE A 279 -21.11 -7.27 -15.68
CA ILE A 279 -21.39 -6.41 -14.52
C ILE A 279 -21.06 -4.99 -14.97
N LEU A 280 -22.04 -4.10 -14.95
CA LEU A 280 -21.91 -2.74 -15.47
C LEU A 280 -22.05 -1.74 -14.32
N ALA A 281 -21.22 -0.70 -14.32
CA ALA A 281 -21.23 0.30 -13.26
C ALA A 281 -22.60 0.98 -13.06
N GLU A 282 -23.33 1.20 -14.15
CA GLU A 282 -24.68 1.78 -14.13
C GLU A 282 -25.77 0.83 -13.60
N GLN A 283 -25.44 -0.44 -13.34
CA GLN A 283 -26.38 -1.49 -12.95
C GLN A 283 -25.98 -2.10 -11.60
N THR A 284 -26.37 -1.45 -10.50
CA THR A 284 -25.88 -1.79 -9.15
C THR A 284 -26.53 -3.02 -8.51
N ARG A 285 -27.79 -3.34 -8.87
CA ARG A 285 -28.63 -4.33 -8.17
C ARG A 285 -28.82 -5.66 -8.91
N SER A 286 -28.18 -5.83 -10.05
CA SER A 286 -28.23 -7.07 -10.83
C SER A 286 -27.04 -7.11 -11.80
N PHE A 287 -26.80 -8.27 -12.38
CA PHE A 287 -25.84 -8.45 -13.47
C PHE A 287 -26.53 -9.06 -14.69
N ARG A 288 -25.91 -8.92 -15.87
CA ARG A 288 -26.42 -9.46 -17.13
C ARG A 288 -25.78 -10.81 -17.40
N LEU A 289 -26.62 -11.82 -17.56
CA LEU A 289 -26.22 -13.16 -18.01
C LEU A 289 -26.54 -13.30 -19.49
N TYR A 290 -25.58 -13.74 -20.30
CA TYR A 290 -25.80 -14.04 -21.71
C TYR A 290 -25.66 -15.54 -21.96
N HIS A 291 -26.55 -16.10 -22.76
CA HIS A 291 -26.38 -17.45 -23.29
C HIS A 291 -25.34 -17.41 -24.42
N TYR A 292 -24.20 -18.06 -24.23
CA TYR A 292 -23.20 -18.18 -25.29
C TYR A 292 -23.65 -19.22 -26.31
N ASN A 293 -23.92 -18.78 -27.54
CA ASN A 293 -24.19 -19.68 -28.65
C ASN A 293 -23.00 -19.71 -29.63
N PRO A 294 -22.13 -20.74 -29.57
CA PRO A 294 -20.92 -20.79 -30.40
C PRO A 294 -21.20 -20.90 -31.90
N SER A 295 -22.41 -21.31 -32.32
CA SER A 295 -22.77 -21.43 -33.73
C SER A 295 -23.28 -20.12 -34.38
N ALA A 296 -23.49 -19.05 -33.60
CA ALA A 296 -24.06 -17.79 -34.10
C ALA A 296 -23.07 -16.61 -34.16
N ASP A 297 -21.84 -16.75 -33.66
CA ASP A 297 -20.83 -15.68 -33.52
C ASP A 297 -21.39 -14.32 -33.00
N ALA A 298 -22.47 -14.37 -32.22
CA ALA A 298 -23.18 -13.23 -31.70
C ALA A 298 -23.53 -13.46 -30.22
N LEU A 299 -23.38 -12.42 -29.41
CA LEU A 299 -23.93 -12.42 -28.06
C LEU A 299 -25.45 -12.48 -28.18
N GLY A 300 -26.07 -13.50 -27.57
CA GLY A 300 -27.53 -13.62 -27.53
C GLY A 300 -28.19 -12.53 -26.69
N GLU A 301 -29.50 -12.66 -26.48
CA GLU A 301 -30.20 -11.86 -25.48
C GLU A 301 -29.62 -12.08 -24.08
N TYR A 302 -29.75 -11.07 -23.22
CA TYR A 302 -29.33 -11.16 -21.83
C TYR A 302 -30.51 -11.18 -20.87
N ILE A 303 -30.28 -11.78 -19.71
CA ILE A 303 -31.23 -11.80 -18.61
C ILE A 303 -30.59 -11.11 -17.41
N ASN A 304 -31.32 -10.19 -16.78
CA ASN A 304 -30.91 -9.62 -15.51
C ASN A 304 -31.07 -10.65 -14.39
N ASN A 305 -30.02 -10.89 -13.64
CA ASN A 305 -30.01 -11.86 -12.56
C ASN A 305 -29.37 -11.27 -11.30
N THR A 306 -29.72 -11.86 -10.16
CA THR A 306 -29.10 -11.57 -8.86
C THR A 306 -28.39 -12.79 -8.28
N ASP A 307 -28.69 -13.98 -8.76
CA ASP A 307 -28.07 -15.22 -8.30
C ASP A 307 -28.15 -16.26 -9.42
N VAL A 308 -27.01 -16.86 -9.75
CA VAL A 308 -26.87 -17.91 -10.76
C VAL A 308 -25.86 -18.92 -10.23
N GLU A 309 -26.29 -20.17 -10.08
CA GLU A 309 -25.44 -21.33 -9.85
C GLU A 309 -25.54 -22.26 -11.06
N PHE A 310 -24.40 -22.66 -11.60
CA PHE A 310 -24.30 -23.51 -12.78
C PHE A 310 -23.10 -24.44 -12.66
N GLY A 311 -23.35 -25.63 -12.11
CA GLY A 311 -22.30 -26.60 -11.82
C GLY A 311 -21.26 -26.01 -10.86
N ASP A 312 -20.03 -25.89 -11.35
CA ASP A 312 -18.86 -25.34 -10.65
C ASP A 312 -18.66 -23.82 -10.87
N VAL A 313 -19.69 -23.12 -11.35
CA VAL A 313 -19.70 -21.66 -11.57
C VAL A 313 -20.84 -21.00 -10.79
N SER A 314 -20.49 -20.01 -9.97
CA SER A 314 -21.44 -19.22 -9.16
C SER A 314 -21.30 -17.74 -9.45
N VAL A 315 -22.41 -17.02 -9.58
CA VAL A 315 -22.47 -15.57 -9.77
C VAL A 315 -23.58 -15.04 -8.86
N MET A 316 -23.21 -14.31 -7.81
CA MET A 316 -24.16 -13.86 -6.79
C MET A 316 -24.02 -12.36 -6.53
N GLN A 317 -25.14 -11.65 -6.59
CA GLN A 317 -25.30 -10.29 -6.11
C GLN A 317 -25.36 -10.33 -4.57
N VAL A 318 -24.22 -10.36 -3.91
CA VAL A 318 -24.12 -10.50 -2.44
C VAL A 318 -24.64 -9.28 -1.68
N SER A 319 -24.72 -8.11 -2.32
CA SER A 319 -25.42 -6.93 -1.82
C SER A 319 -25.84 -6.05 -3.00
N GLY A 320 -26.65 -5.01 -2.79
CA GLY A 320 -27.01 -4.05 -3.84
C GLY A 320 -25.87 -3.24 -4.45
N LEU A 321 -24.60 -3.48 -4.05
CA LEU A 321 -23.42 -2.85 -4.62
C LEU A 321 -22.29 -3.85 -4.93
N ARG A 322 -22.45 -5.15 -4.65
CA ARG A 322 -21.37 -6.13 -4.80
C ARG A 322 -21.85 -7.39 -5.50
N VAL A 323 -21.07 -7.82 -6.49
CA VAL A 323 -21.24 -9.09 -7.21
C VAL A 323 -20.02 -9.96 -6.96
N ARG A 324 -20.26 -11.20 -6.55
CA ARG A 324 -19.23 -12.22 -6.35
C ARG A 324 -19.36 -13.27 -7.43
N VAL A 325 -18.24 -13.63 -8.05
CA VAL A 325 -18.13 -14.74 -8.99
C VAL A 325 -17.17 -15.77 -8.45
N ARG A 326 -17.54 -17.05 -8.52
CA ARG A 326 -16.65 -18.18 -8.22
C ARG A 326 -16.63 -19.15 -9.38
N ALA A 327 -15.43 -19.45 -9.87
CA ALA A 327 -15.21 -20.42 -10.94
C ALA A 327 -13.72 -20.78 -11.02
N ALA A 328 -13.41 -21.99 -11.49
CA ALA A 328 -12.04 -22.42 -11.80
C ALA A 328 -11.01 -22.21 -10.67
N GLY A 329 -11.45 -22.29 -9.40
CA GLY A 329 -10.61 -22.06 -8.22
C GLY A 329 -10.35 -20.60 -7.87
N TRP A 330 -11.12 -19.67 -8.41
CA TRP A 330 -11.02 -18.25 -8.15
C TRP A 330 -12.31 -17.68 -7.56
N GLU A 331 -12.16 -16.67 -6.71
CA GLU A 331 -13.22 -15.75 -6.35
C GLU A 331 -12.90 -14.36 -6.88
N ILE A 332 -13.86 -13.76 -7.56
CA ILE A 332 -13.80 -12.39 -8.06
C ILE A 332 -14.91 -11.60 -7.38
N MET A 333 -14.55 -10.49 -6.77
CA MET A 333 -15.50 -9.52 -6.23
C MET A 333 -15.48 -8.27 -7.10
N VAL A 334 -16.65 -7.88 -7.60
CA VAL A 334 -16.84 -6.62 -8.32
C VAL A 334 -17.72 -5.71 -7.48
N SER A 335 -17.19 -4.56 -7.09
CA SER A 335 -17.87 -3.61 -6.20
C SER A 335 -18.20 -2.31 -6.92
N HIS A 336 -19.46 -1.89 -6.84
CA HIS A 336 -19.91 -0.59 -7.31
C HIS A 336 -19.50 0.50 -6.33
N ARG A 337 -18.99 1.60 -6.86
CA ARG A 337 -18.56 2.78 -6.11
C ARG A 337 -19.10 4.02 -6.77
N SER A 338 -19.40 5.03 -5.95
CA SER A 338 -19.93 6.30 -6.43
C SER A 338 -18.87 7.40 -6.37
N ILE A 339 -18.81 8.22 -7.42
CA ILE A 339 -17.96 9.40 -7.49
C ILE A 339 -18.76 10.67 -7.18
N ARG A 340 -18.46 11.31 -6.04
CA ARG A 340 -19.29 12.44 -5.54
C ARG A 340 -19.18 13.73 -6.36
N LYS A 341 -18.20 13.84 -7.27
CA LYS A 341 -17.88 15.05 -8.05
C LYS A 341 -17.36 14.70 -9.45
N LEU A 342 -18.11 13.89 -10.17
CA LEU A 342 -17.88 13.67 -11.59
C LEU A 342 -18.15 14.96 -12.37
N LEU A 343 -17.30 15.27 -13.35
CA LEU A 343 -17.46 16.41 -14.24
C LEU A 343 -18.00 15.97 -15.60
N ALA A 344 -18.98 16.69 -16.12
CA ALA A 344 -19.44 16.62 -17.49
C ALA A 344 -19.30 18.01 -18.12
N ASN A 345 -18.54 18.11 -19.22
CA ASN A 345 -18.21 19.39 -19.87
C ASN A 345 -17.62 20.42 -18.89
N GLY A 346 -16.76 19.98 -17.97
CA GLY A 346 -16.13 20.84 -16.96
C GLY A 346 -17.04 21.26 -15.79
N ALA A 347 -18.30 20.81 -15.74
CA ALA A 347 -19.24 21.13 -14.67
C ALA A 347 -19.58 19.90 -13.80
N PRO A 348 -19.75 20.07 -12.47
CA PRO A 348 -20.20 18.98 -11.60
C PRO A 348 -21.55 18.41 -12.04
N THR A 349 -21.62 17.08 -12.09
CA THR A 349 -22.85 16.33 -12.31
C THR A 349 -23.65 16.15 -11.02
N SER A 350 -24.93 15.79 -11.16
CA SER A 350 -25.76 15.40 -10.00
C SER A 350 -25.18 14.18 -9.28
N LYS A 351 -25.39 14.10 -7.96
CA LYS A 351 -25.02 12.90 -7.18
C LYS A 351 -25.76 11.64 -7.63
N ASP A 352 -26.91 11.80 -8.28
CA ASP A 352 -27.76 10.70 -8.76
C ASP A 352 -27.46 10.31 -10.22
N ASP A 353 -26.44 10.89 -10.86
CA ASP A 353 -26.07 10.50 -12.21
C ASP A 353 -25.57 9.04 -12.20
N ALA A 354 -26.23 8.15 -12.95
CA ALA A 354 -25.81 6.76 -13.08
C ALA A 354 -24.38 6.63 -13.65
N ARG A 355 -23.89 7.65 -14.37
CA ARG A 355 -22.51 7.73 -14.88
C ARG A 355 -21.50 8.03 -13.78
N ALA A 356 -21.95 8.43 -12.59
CA ALA A 356 -21.15 8.61 -11.39
C ALA A 356 -20.89 7.28 -10.66
N GLN A 357 -21.27 6.13 -11.22
CA GLN A 357 -20.85 4.84 -10.71
C GLN A 357 -19.63 4.32 -11.48
N PHE A 358 -18.75 3.60 -10.78
CA PHE A 358 -17.65 2.82 -11.35
C PHE A 358 -17.46 1.51 -10.59
N LEU A 359 -16.56 0.66 -11.06
CA LEU A 359 -16.30 -0.67 -10.49
C LEU A 359 -14.88 -0.78 -9.92
N ASP A 360 -14.79 -1.33 -8.72
CA ASP A 360 -13.57 -1.94 -8.19
C ASP A 360 -13.61 -3.46 -8.43
N THR A 361 -12.43 -4.07 -8.56
CA THR A 361 -12.31 -5.52 -8.74
C THR A 361 -11.35 -6.09 -7.71
N SER A 362 -11.62 -7.29 -7.22
CA SER A 362 -10.72 -8.06 -6.37
C SER A 362 -10.74 -9.52 -6.80
N PHE A 363 -9.58 -10.16 -6.74
CA PHE A 363 -9.31 -11.52 -7.21
C PHE A 363 -8.55 -12.24 -6.11
N ARG A 364 -8.97 -13.45 -5.77
CA ARG A 364 -8.25 -14.33 -4.87
C ARG A 364 -8.43 -15.80 -5.25
N THR A 365 -7.48 -16.63 -4.88
CA THR A 365 -7.59 -18.09 -5.04
C THR A 365 -8.49 -18.67 -3.95
N LEU A 366 -9.17 -19.79 -4.28
CA LEU A 366 -10.01 -20.53 -3.34
C LEU A 366 -9.24 -21.61 -2.58
N ASP A 367 -7.97 -21.82 -2.88
CA ASP A 367 -7.19 -23.00 -2.47
C ASP A 367 -7.04 -23.17 -0.94
N ARG A 368 -7.12 -22.07 -0.19
CA ARG A 368 -7.06 -22.09 1.29
C ARG A 368 -8.37 -22.55 1.94
N ASN A 369 -9.48 -22.59 1.20
CA ASN A 369 -10.76 -23.08 1.69
C ASN A 369 -11.12 -24.39 1.00
N ALA A 370 -10.95 -25.51 1.72
CA ALA A 370 -11.17 -26.84 1.17
C ALA A 370 -12.61 -27.07 0.64
N GLN A 371 -13.63 -26.48 1.28
CA GLN A 371 -15.02 -26.61 0.85
C GLN A 371 -15.26 -25.86 -0.46
N LEU A 372 -14.82 -24.60 -0.54
CA LEU A 372 -14.95 -23.82 -1.76
C LEU A 372 -14.13 -24.40 -2.91
N ALA A 373 -12.92 -24.90 -2.62
CA ALA A 373 -12.08 -25.54 -3.62
C ALA A 373 -12.67 -26.86 -4.13
N ALA A 374 -13.37 -27.62 -3.29
CA ALA A 374 -14.09 -28.83 -3.70
C ALA A 374 -15.28 -28.48 -4.60
N GLN A 375 -15.98 -27.39 -4.33
CA GLN A 375 -17.18 -26.99 -5.08
C GLN A 375 -16.86 -26.28 -6.40
N TYR A 376 -15.91 -25.35 -6.40
CA TYR A 376 -15.64 -24.43 -7.51
C TYR A 376 -14.27 -24.65 -8.17
N GLY A 377 -13.59 -25.76 -7.81
CA GLY A 377 -12.27 -26.13 -8.32
C GLY A 377 -11.10 -25.53 -7.54
N ARG A 378 -9.89 -26.00 -7.87
CA ARG A 378 -8.62 -25.46 -7.36
C ARG A 378 -7.97 -24.56 -8.41
N SER A 379 -7.23 -23.55 -7.94
CA SER A 379 -6.48 -22.70 -8.86
C SER A 379 -5.39 -23.51 -9.56
N THR A 380 -4.98 -23.05 -10.74
CA THR A 380 -3.88 -23.68 -11.50
C THR A 380 -2.52 -23.09 -11.18
N CYS A 381 -2.42 -22.25 -10.14
CA CYS A 381 -1.17 -21.64 -9.69
C CYS A 381 -0.09 -22.72 -9.48
N GLY A 382 1.12 -22.47 -9.99
CA GLY A 382 2.23 -23.43 -9.97
C GLY A 382 2.22 -24.52 -11.06
N ARG A 383 1.12 -24.69 -11.82
CA ARG A 383 1.05 -25.59 -12.99
C ARG A 383 0.86 -24.83 -14.30
N ILE A 384 -0.23 -24.08 -14.40
CA ILE A 384 -0.49 -23.14 -15.48
C ILE A 384 -0.58 -21.79 -14.81
N ALA A 385 0.53 -21.04 -14.87
CA ALA A 385 0.62 -19.76 -14.21
C ALA A 385 -0.47 -18.81 -14.75
N PRO A 386 -1.26 -18.19 -13.85
CA PRO A 386 -2.25 -17.19 -14.24
C PRO A 386 -1.60 -16.03 -15.00
N HIS A 387 -2.40 -15.40 -15.86
CA HIS A 387 -1.98 -14.20 -16.57
C HIS A 387 -3.10 -13.16 -16.59
N GLY A 388 -2.88 -12.07 -17.32
CA GLY A 388 -3.70 -10.86 -17.31
C GLY A 388 -2.98 -9.75 -16.55
N ILE A 389 -3.51 -8.52 -16.62
CA ILE A 389 -2.87 -7.35 -15.99
C ILE A 389 -2.62 -7.59 -14.50
N VAL A 390 -3.62 -8.11 -13.77
CA VAL A 390 -3.47 -8.44 -12.34
C VAL A 390 -3.15 -9.92 -12.12
N GLY A 391 -3.69 -10.82 -12.95
CA GLY A 391 -3.54 -12.27 -12.77
C GLY A 391 -2.10 -12.75 -12.83
N GLN A 392 -1.25 -12.12 -13.66
CA GLN A 392 0.17 -12.47 -13.75
C GLN A 392 0.96 -12.27 -12.44
N SER A 393 0.41 -11.51 -11.48
CA SER A 393 1.05 -11.32 -10.17
C SER A 393 0.98 -12.57 -9.28
N PHE A 394 0.10 -13.52 -9.59
CA PHE A 394 0.02 -14.83 -8.93
C PHE A 394 1.07 -15.80 -9.51
N ASP A 395 2.32 -15.35 -9.54
CA ASP A 395 3.45 -16.05 -10.14
C ASP A 395 4.16 -17.01 -9.18
N GLY A 396 3.73 -17.05 -7.90
CA GLY A 396 4.32 -17.90 -6.86
C GLY A 396 5.68 -17.42 -6.34
N SER A 397 6.21 -16.30 -6.84
CA SER A 397 7.51 -15.76 -6.41
C SER A 397 7.48 -15.17 -5.00
N LYS A 398 6.28 -14.76 -4.53
CA LYS A 398 6.07 -14.00 -3.28
C LYS A 398 6.81 -12.66 -3.24
N ILE A 399 7.17 -12.13 -4.41
CA ILE A 399 7.81 -10.82 -4.57
C ILE A 399 6.75 -9.81 -4.98
N ALA A 400 6.60 -8.77 -4.17
CA ALA A 400 5.80 -7.61 -4.52
C ALA A 400 6.54 -6.79 -5.60
N ILE A 401 5.87 -6.53 -6.72
CA ILE A 401 6.41 -5.68 -7.79
C ILE A 401 5.58 -4.42 -7.88
N THR A 402 6.20 -3.28 -7.55
CA THR A 402 5.56 -1.97 -7.65
C THR A 402 6.03 -1.27 -8.91
N GLY A 403 5.10 -1.05 -9.83
CA GLY A 403 5.36 -0.34 -11.08
C GLY A 403 5.25 1.18 -10.93
N LYS A 404 5.02 1.82 -12.06
CA LYS A 404 4.78 3.26 -12.12
C LYS A 404 3.47 3.61 -11.41
N LEU A 405 3.53 4.68 -10.62
CA LEU A 405 2.39 5.31 -9.94
C LEU A 405 2.30 6.76 -10.43
N ASP A 406 1.09 7.24 -10.67
CA ASP A 406 0.82 8.64 -10.95
C ASP A 406 1.01 9.46 -9.67
N LYS A 407 1.80 10.53 -9.80
CA LYS A 407 2.16 11.41 -8.68
C LYS A 407 1.28 12.65 -8.72
N TYR A 408 0.16 12.57 -8.03
CA TYR A 408 -0.67 13.73 -7.79
C TYR A 408 0.08 14.77 -6.96
N THR A 409 0.05 16.03 -7.39
CA THR A 409 0.60 17.15 -6.62
C THR A 409 -0.50 18.16 -6.36
N ASP A 410 -0.58 18.68 -5.14
CA ASP A 410 -1.61 19.64 -4.76
C ASP A 410 -1.30 21.06 -5.30
N ALA A 411 -0.17 21.23 -6.00
CA ALA A 411 0.27 22.48 -6.62
C ALA A 411 -0.37 22.75 -8.00
N ILE A 412 -0.93 21.72 -8.66
CA ILE A 412 -1.48 21.84 -10.01
C ILE A 412 -3.00 21.71 -9.94
N HIS A 413 -3.74 22.68 -10.47
CA HIS A 413 -5.21 22.67 -10.45
C HIS A 413 -5.84 21.64 -11.40
N GLU A 414 -5.07 21.12 -12.36
CA GLU A 414 -5.51 20.15 -13.36
C GLU A 414 -4.42 19.09 -13.59
N TYR A 415 -4.78 17.81 -13.56
CA TYR A 415 -3.85 16.70 -13.67
C TYR A 415 -4.37 15.64 -14.64
N THR A 416 -3.50 15.11 -15.50
CA THR A 416 -3.83 13.98 -16.38
C THR A 416 -3.04 12.77 -15.93
N THR A 417 -3.73 11.68 -15.58
CA THR A 417 -3.07 10.42 -15.21
C THR A 417 -2.40 9.80 -16.44
N THR A 418 -1.30 9.08 -16.26
CA THR A 418 -0.48 8.58 -17.37
C THR A 418 0.03 7.15 -17.19
N ALA A 419 -0.03 6.59 -15.98
CA ALA A 419 0.48 5.27 -15.70
C ALA A 419 -0.37 4.18 -16.36
N GLN A 420 0.31 3.14 -16.80
CA GLN A 420 -0.24 2.01 -17.56
C GLN A 420 0.31 0.69 -17.01
N ALA A 421 0.46 0.62 -15.69
CA ALA A 421 1.06 -0.46 -14.94
C ALA A 421 2.52 -0.78 -15.32
N GLU A 422 3.24 0.16 -15.93
CA GLU A 422 4.59 -0.08 -16.45
C GLU A 422 5.54 -0.49 -15.33
N GLY A 423 6.40 -1.47 -15.64
CA GLY A 423 7.34 -2.05 -14.68
C GLY A 423 6.73 -3.08 -13.72
N ALA A 424 5.41 -3.12 -13.55
CA ALA A 424 4.75 -4.16 -12.74
C ALA A 424 4.30 -5.38 -13.54
N ILE A 425 4.17 -5.23 -14.86
CA ILE A 425 3.62 -6.24 -15.78
C ILE A 425 4.62 -6.68 -16.85
N GLU A 426 4.47 -7.90 -17.34
CA GLU A 426 5.11 -8.39 -18.57
C GLU A 426 4.40 -7.81 -19.80
N GLY A 427 5.17 -7.34 -20.77
CA GLY A 427 4.63 -6.69 -21.96
C GLY A 427 4.12 -5.27 -21.70
N THR A 428 3.19 -4.82 -22.54
CA THR A 428 2.55 -3.49 -22.42
C THR A 428 1.04 -3.64 -22.41
N ILE A 429 0.30 -2.62 -21.97
CA ILE A 429 -1.18 -2.66 -21.95
C ILE A 429 -1.81 -3.06 -23.29
N LYS A 430 -1.14 -2.79 -24.42
CA LYS A 430 -1.61 -3.17 -25.76
C LYS A 430 -1.70 -4.69 -25.94
N ASP A 431 -0.83 -5.44 -25.27
CA ASP A 431 -0.83 -6.90 -25.30
C ASP A 431 -2.05 -7.51 -24.59
N TYR A 432 -2.76 -6.72 -23.77
CA TYR A 432 -3.91 -7.14 -22.97
C TYR A 432 -5.24 -6.63 -23.52
N ILE A 433 -5.25 -5.86 -24.62
CA ILE A 433 -6.47 -5.34 -25.24
C ILE A 433 -7.27 -6.51 -25.83
N MET A 434 -8.57 -6.49 -25.58
CA MET A 434 -9.51 -7.50 -26.06
C MET A 434 -10.30 -6.97 -27.26
N SER A 435 -10.42 -7.79 -28.30
CA SER A 435 -11.18 -7.47 -29.51
C SER A 435 -12.68 -7.31 -29.25
N THR A 436 -13.22 -8.10 -28.33
CA THR A 436 -14.61 -8.00 -27.86
C THR A 436 -14.67 -8.19 -26.34
N PRO A 437 -15.74 -7.71 -25.66
CA PRO A 437 -15.83 -7.75 -24.20
C PRO A 437 -15.60 -9.14 -23.58
N PHE A 438 -16.08 -10.20 -24.23
CA PHE A 438 -15.99 -11.58 -23.75
C PHE A 438 -14.93 -12.43 -24.47
N SER A 439 -14.11 -11.80 -25.34
CA SER A 439 -13.02 -12.51 -25.99
C SER A 439 -12.06 -13.08 -24.94
N THR A 440 -11.42 -14.18 -25.28
CA THR A 440 -10.35 -14.79 -24.47
C THR A 440 -9.04 -14.86 -25.25
N ALA A 441 -9.03 -14.40 -26.50
CA ALA A 441 -7.88 -14.40 -27.38
C ALA A 441 -7.07 -13.11 -27.20
N PHE A 442 -5.86 -13.25 -26.65
CA PHE A 442 -4.83 -12.21 -26.56
C PHE A 442 -3.47 -12.89 -26.38
N LYS A 443 -2.38 -12.12 -26.43
CA LYS A 443 -0.99 -12.62 -26.45
C LYS A 443 -0.67 -13.62 -25.33
N PHE A 444 -1.20 -13.40 -24.13
CA PHE A 444 -0.88 -14.20 -22.95
C PHE A 444 -2.07 -15.02 -22.43
N THR A 445 -3.00 -15.41 -23.31
CA THR A 445 -4.17 -16.18 -22.89
C THR A 445 -3.81 -17.50 -22.20
N ARG A 446 -4.63 -17.88 -21.22
CA ARG A 446 -4.59 -19.17 -20.53
C ARG A 446 -5.91 -19.93 -20.64
N PHE A 447 -6.93 -19.33 -21.26
CA PHE A 447 -8.31 -19.81 -21.18
C PHE A 447 -8.51 -21.25 -21.64
N ASN A 448 -7.86 -21.64 -22.74
CA ASN A 448 -7.89 -23.01 -23.28
C ASN A 448 -6.57 -23.78 -23.01
N ALA A 449 -5.72 -23.30 -22.10
CA ALA A 449 -4.44 -23.96 -21.84
C ALA A 449 -4.65 -25.29 -21.11
N ALA A 450 -4.10 -26.37 -21.67
CA ALA A 450 -4.15 -27.72 -21.10
C ALA A 450 -2.77 -28.23 -20.63
N SER A 451 -1.70 -27.61 -21.12
CA SER A 451 -0.31 -27.97 -20.77
C SER A 451 0.28 -26.96 -19.78
N PRO A 452 1.24 -27.35 -18.93
CA PRO A 452 1.91 -26.43 -18.02
C PRO A 452 2.50 -25.21 -18.74
N ILE A 453 2.35 -24.04 -18.12
CA ILE A 453 2.88 -22.77 -18.62
C ILE A 453 3.58 -22.08 -17.44
N ALA A 454 4.84 -21.71 -17.66
CA ALA A 454 5.66 -21.03 -16.65
C ALA A 454 5.08 -19.67 -16.27
N ALA A 455 5.39 -19.24 -15.05
CA ALA A 455 5.07 -17.90 -14.58
C ALA A 455 5.93 -16.83 -15.29
N ARG A 456 5.49 -15.58 -15.20
CA ARG A 456 6.24 -14.43 -15.71
C ARG A 456 7.63 -14.40 -15.09
N ASN A 457 8.61 -13.90 -15.83
CA ASN A 457 9.96 -13.75 -15.31
C ASN A 457 10.10 -12.44 -14.52
N VAL A 458 10.03 -12.53 -13.20
CA VAL A 458 10.09 -11.38 -12.29
C VAL A 458 11.38 -10.57 -12.42
N SER A 459 12.50 -11.18 -12.83
CA SER A 459 13.77 -10.45 -12.98
C SER A 459 13.76 -9.46 -14.16
N LEU A 460 12.90 -9.69 -15.16
CA LEU A 460 12.75 -8.83 -16.34
C LEU A 460 11.82 -7.62 -16.09
N LEU A 461 11.11 -7.60 -14.96
CA LEU A 461 10.23 -6.49 -14.60
C LEU A 461 11.06 -5.32 -14.06
N SER A 462 10.81 -4.11 -14.54
CA SER A 462 11.56 -2.90 -14.15
C SER A 462 11.03 -2.23 -12.87
N GLY A 463 9.90 -2.68 -12.34
CA GLY A 463 9.32 -2.17 -11.10
C GLY A 463 10.17 -2.47 -9.86
N ILE A 464 9.90 -1.71 -8.80
CA ILE A 464 10.51 -1.87 -7.48
C ILE A 464 10.12 -3.23 -6.91
N LYS A 465 11.11 -4.01 -6.47
CA LYS A 465 10.91 -5.36 -5.96
C LYS A 465 11.05 -5.35 -4.44
N ALA A 466 10.09 -5.93 -3.74
CA ALA A 466 10.14 -6.11 -2.30
C ALA A 466 9.73 -7.54 -1.93
N LEU A 467 10.51 -8.17 -1.04
CA LEU A 467 10.13 -9.46 -0.45
C LEU A 467 8.95 -9.24 0.51
N THR A 468 8.01 -10.17 0.49
CA THR A 468 6.89 -10.15 1.45
C THR A 468 7.20 -10.96 2.70
N SER A 469 6.88 -10.40 3.87
CA SER A 469 6.93 -11.10 5.15
C SER A 469 5.64 -11.91 5.37
N GLY A 470 5.76 -13.25 5.39
CA GLY A 470 4.72 -14.17 5.88
C GLY A 470 3.47 -14.34 5.01
N GLU A 471 2.61 -15.29 5.37
CA GLU A 471 1.44 -15.83 4.64
C GLU A 471 0.30 -14.84 4.32
N LYS A 472 0.61 -13.69 3.71
CA LYS A 472 -0.40 -12.74 3.20
C LYS A 472 -1.37 -13.47 2.25
N GLU A 473 -2.65 -13.11 2.31
CA GLU A 473 -3.62 -13.60 1.33
C GLU A 473 -3.19 -13.17 -0.07
N GLU A 474 -3.23 -14.11 -1.01
CA GLU A 474 -2.99 -13.82 -2.42
C GLU A 474 -4.25 -13.12 -2.96
N SER A 475 -4.27 -11.81 -2.82
CA SER A 475 -5.31 -10.98 -3.42
C SER A 475 -4.67 -9.93 -4.32
N ALA A 476 -5.31 -9.71 -5.47
CA ALA A 476 -5.01 -8.63 -6.38
C ALA A 476 -6.32 -7.96 -6.78
N GLY A 477 -6.27 -6.80 -7.39
CA GLY A 477 -7.46 -6.06 -7.75
C GLY A 477 -7.17 -4.65 -8.23
N SER A 478 -8.24 -3.96 -8.57
CA SER A 478 -8.23 -2.52 -8.77
C SER A 478 -9.08 -1.87 -7.68
N ILE A 479 -8.52 -0.89 -6.99
CA ILE A 479 -9.21 -0.10 -5.99
C ILE A 479 -9.03 1.36 -6.34
N GLU A 480 -10.13 2.10 -6.47
CA GLU A 480 -10.06 3.57 -6.45
C GLU A 480 -10.08 4.05 -5.00
N LEU A 481 -9.04 4.79 -4.58
CA LEU A 481 -9.00 5.44 -3.28
C LEU A 481 -9.72 6.80 -3.35
N HIS A 482 -11.05 6.77 -3.42
CA HIS A 482 -11.81 7.99 -3.12
C HIS A 482 -11.62 8.32 -1.63
N ALA A 483 -11.38 9.59 -1.32
CA ALA A 483 -11.39 10.11 0.05
C ALA A 483 -12.56 9.45 0.80
N ALA A 484 -12.22 8.77 1.90
CA ALA A 484 -13.12 7.88 2.61
C ALA A 484 -14.53 8.47 2.72
N ALA A 485 -15.54 7.64 2.45
CA ALA A 485 -16.84 7.87 3.03
C ALA A 485 -16.64 7.92 4.56
N VAL A 486 -16.59 9.12 5.11
CA VAL A 486 -16.99 9.30 6.49
C VAL A 486 -18.49 9.03 6.44
N ASP A 487 -18.90 7.88 6.97
CA ASP A 487 -20.30 7.66 7.33
C ASP A 487 -20.73 8.89 8.13
N GLU A 488 -21.70 9.64 7.61
CA GLU A 488 -22.39 10.57 8.48
C GLU A 488 -23.09 9.73 9.55
N PRO A 489 -22.89 10.01 10.85
CA PRO A 489 -23.74 9.41 11.86
C PRO A 489 -25.19 9.74 11.48
N ALA A 490 -26.05 8.72 11.48
CA ALA A 490 -27.47 8.87 11.26
C ALA A 490 -27.97 10.11 12.01
N ALA A 491 -28.52 11.07 11.27
CA ALA A 491 -29.17 12.22 11.88
C ALA A 491 -30.19 11.65 12.87
N ALA A 492 -29.99 11.96 14.15
CA ALA A 492 -31.02 11.78 15.16
C ALA A 492 -32.22 12.59 14.67
N LEU A 493 -33.30 11.86 14.35
CA LEU A 493 -34.63 12.44 14.25
C LEU A 493 -35.01 12.89 15.65
N ASP A 494 -35.08 14.20 15.86
CA ASP A 494 -36.05 14.81 16.78
C ASP A 494 -37.14 15.47 15.93
#